data_AF-K8DZS4-F1
#
_entry.id   AF-K8DZS4-F1
#
_cell.length_a   1.000
_cell.length_b   1.000
_cell.length_c   1.000
_cell.angle_alpha   90.00
_cell.angle_beta   90.00
_cell.angle_gamma   90.00
#
_symmetry.space_group_name_H-M   'P 1'
#
loop_
_entity.id
_entity.type
_entity.pdbx_description
1 polymer ?
#
loop_
_entity_poly.entity_id
_entity_poly.type
_entity_poly.pdbx_seq_one_letter_code
_entity_poly.pdbx_strand_id
1 'polypeptide(L)'
;MAGSIEKDFAAYLNQYVVIGFGSWLMHGRLSDAKEDYVIVSMSFVNKPVNIYIRKSSLHFISACEKEDYEYIRRHLQGLPLQELQAP
;
A
#
# COMPACT_ATOMS: atom_id res chain seq x y z
N MET A 1 7.36 -5.44 19.99
CA MET A 1 8.61 -5.46 19.19
C MET A 1 8.22 -5.09 17.78
N ALA A 2 8.66 -3.93 17.26
CA ALA A 2 8.48 -3.63 15.85
C ALA A 2 9.32 -4.63 15.04
N GLY A 3 8.68 -5.43 14.17
CA GLY A 3 9.39 -6.29 13.24
C GLY A 3 10.22 -5.45 12.28
N SER A 4 11.30 -6.01 11.74
CA SER A 4 11.94 -5.40 10.57
C SER A 4 10.92 -5.41 9.43
N ILE A 5 10.73 -4.27 8.76
CA ILE A 5 9.88 -4.10 7.56
C ILE A 5 10.17 -5.19 6.51
N GLU A 6 11.38 -5.74 6.50
CA GLU A 6 11.77 -6.82 5.57
C GLU A 6 11.02 -8.14 5.81
N LYS A 7 10.68 -8.44 7.07
CA LYS A 7 9.87 -9.63 7.41
C LYS A 7 8.44 -9.48 6.92
N ASP A 8 7.95 -8.24 6.87
CA ASP A 8 6.60 -7.91 6.46
C ASP A 8 6.40 -8.12 4.95
N PHE A 9 7.44 -7.95 4.13
CA PHE A 9 7.34 -8.20 2.69
C PHE A 9 6.95 -9.63 2.35
N ALA A 10 7.53 -10.62 3.03
CA ALA A 10 7.19 -12.03 2.83
C ALA A 10 5.76 -12.32 3.28
N ALA A 11 5.32 -11.71 4.39
CA ALA A 11 3.97 -11.87 4.91
C ALA A 11 2.91 -11.23 4.00
N TYR A 12 3.22 -10.10 3.37
CA TYR A 12 2.27 -9.31 2.58
C TYR A 12 2.34 -9.58 1.08
N LEU A 13 3.19 -10.51 0.64
CA LEU A 13 3.31 -10.85 -0.77
C LEU A 13 1.94 -11.28 -1.33
N ASN A 14 1.57 -10.74 -2.47
CA ASN A 14 0.27 -10.89 -3.13
C ASN A 14 -0.93 -10.25 -2.42
N GLN A 15 -0.75 -9.51 -1.32
CA GLN A 15 -1.83 -8.80 -0.62
C GLN A 15 -1.94 -7.34 -1.05
N TYR A 16 -3.10 -6.73 -0.78
CA TYR A 16 -3.24 -5.27 -0.83
C TYR A 16 -2.53 -4.64 0.36
N VAL A 17 -1.70 -3.65 0.06
CA VAL A 17 -0.89 -2.95 1.03
C VAL A 17 -1.03 -1.45 0.87
N VAL A 18 -0.87 -0.75 1.99
CA VAL A 18 -0.55 0.68 1.99
C VAL A 18 0.93 0.82 2.23
N ILE A 19 1.58 1.60 1.37
CA ILE A 19 3.00 1.92 1.45
C ILE A 19 3.17 3.44 1.59
N GLY A 20 3.97 3.83 2.58
CA GLY A 20 4.49 5.18 2.73
C GLY A 20 5.94 5.25 2.29
N PHE A 21 6.26 6.14 1.35
CA PHE A 21 7.62 6.35 0.84
C PHE A 21 7.82 7.81 0.42
N GLY A 22 8.94 8.42 0.82
CA GLY A 22 9.13 9.86 0.62
C GLY A 22 7.94 10.67 1.15
N SER A 23 7.33 11.51 0.30
CA SER A 23 6.11 12.27 0.62
C SER A 23 4.82 11.63 0.11
N TRP A 24 4.87 10.36 -0.32
CA TRP A 24 3.77 9.68 -0.98
C TRP A 24 3.20 8.59 -0.08
N LEU A 25 1.87 8.45 -0.16
CA LEU A 25 1.11 7.34 0.40
C LEU A 25 0.39 6.66 -0.75
N MET A 26 0.48 5.34 -0.83
CA MET A 26 -0.05 4.58 -1.95
C MET A 26 -0.70 3.28 -1.49
N HIS A 27 -1.85 2.95 -2.10
CA HIS A 27 -2.51 1.65 -1.96
C HIS A 27 -2.36 0.84 -3.25
N GLY A 28 -2.00 -0.43 -3.12
CA GLY A 28 -1.87 -1.33 -4.26
C GLY A 28 -1.50 -2.74 -3.83
N ARG A 29 -1.31 -3.66 -4.78
CA ARG A 29 -0.96 -5.05 -4.47
C ARG A 29 0.55 -5.24 -4.47
N LEU A 30 1.12 -5.75 -3.37
CA LEU A 30 2.54 -6.12 -3.34
C LEU A 30 2.74 -7.37 -4.21
N SER A 31 3.30 -7.20 -5.40
CA SER A 31 3.46 -8.30 -6.37
C SER A 31 4.81 -9.00 -6.26
N ASP A 32 5.84 -8.30 -5.78
CA ASP A 32 7.18 -8.86 -5.64
C ASP A 32 8.02 -8.06 -4.62
N ALA A 33 9.02 -8.71 -4.04
CA ALA A 33 10.01 -8.10 -3.17
C ALA A 33 11.40 -8.64 -3.53
N LYS A 34 12.19 -7.82 -4.22
CA LYS A 34 13.59 -8.11 -4.59
C LYS A 34 14.54 -7.63 -3.51
N GLU A 35 15.84 -7.80 -3.72
CA GLU A 35 16.88 -7.39 -2.78
C GLU A 35 16.76 -5.90 -2.41
N ASP A 36 16.73 -5.01 -3.41
CA ASP A 36 16.74 -3.55 -3.21
C ASP A 36 15.38 -2.85 -3.39
N TYR A 37 14.41 -3.54 -4.00
CA TYR A 37 13.14 -2.93 -4.42
C TYR A 37 11.95 -3.80 -4.04
N VAL A 38 10.81 -3.15 -3.80
CA VAL A 38 9.49 -3.79 -3.80
C VAL A 38 8.71 -3.35 -5.02
N ILE A 39 7.86 -4.23 -5.54
CA ILE A 39 7.01 -3.93 -6.69
C ILE A 39 5.57 -3.91 -6.20
N VAL A 40 4.91 -2.76 -6.37
CA VAL A 40 3.49 -2.63 -6.09
C VAL A 40 2.73 -2.39 -7.39
N SER A 41 1.74 -3.23 -7.63
CA SER A 41 0.87 -3.16 -8.79
C SER A 41 -0.42 -2.41 -8.44
N MET A 42 -0.70 -1.34 -9.17
CA MET A 42 -1.95 -0.60 -9.09
C MET A 42 -2.83 -0.95 -10.28
N SER A 43 -4.08 -1.33 -10.03
CA SER A 43 -5.07 -1.56 -11.08
C SER A 43 -5.68 -0.23 -11.51
N PHE A 44 -5.18 0.36 -12.59
CA PHE A 44 -5.87 1.42 -13.30
C PHE A 44 -6.83 0.82 -14.33
N VAL A 45 -7.91 1.54 -14.63
CA VAL A 45 -9.08 1.11 -15.43
C VAL A 45 -8.73 0.34 -16.70
N ASN A 46 -7.57 0.60 -17.32
CA ASN A 46 -7.19 -0.02 -18.60
C ASN A 46 -5.94 -0.92 -18.56
N LYS A 47 -5.02 -0.77 -17.60
CA LYS A 47 -3.80 -1.59 -17.47
C LYS A 47 -3.24 -1.54 -16.04
N PRO A 48 -2.68 -2.65 -15.52
CA PRO A 48 -1.91 -2.60 -14.28
C PRO A 48 -0.64 -1.75 -14.47
N VAL A 49 -0.37 -0.87 -13.51
CA VAL A 49 0.87 -0.10 -13.45
C VAL A 49 1.72 -0.66 -12.31
N ASN A 50 2.95 -1.05 -12.62
CA ASN A 50 3.92 -1.55 -11.64
C ASN A 50 4.84 -0.42 -11.20
N ILE A 51 4.88 -0.17 -9.90
CA ILE A 51 5.73 0.86 -9.30
C ILE A 51 6.85 0.15 -8.52
N TYR A 52 8.08 0.51 -8.86
CA TYR A 52 9.30 -0.04 -8.26
C TYR A 52 9.79 0.92 -7.19
N ILE A 53 9.73 0.50 -5.93
CA ILE A 53 10.06 1.36 -4.78
C ILE A 53 11.33 0.83 -4.13
N ARG A 54 12.34 1.69 -3.98
CA ARG A 54 13.57 1.35 -3.26
C ARG A 54 13.24 1.12 -1.79
N LYS A 55 13.68 -0.02 -1.22
CA LYS A 55 13.47 -0.32 0.20
C LYS A 55 14.02 0.75 1.14
N SER A 56 15.15 1.37 0.78
CA SER A 56 15.75 2.47 1.54
C SER A 56 14.90 3.74 1.60
N SER A 57 13.88 3.86 0.75
CA SER A 57 12.93 5.00 0.75
C SER A 57 11.61 4.68 1.45
N LEU A 58 11.40 3.43 1.87
CA LEU A 58 10.18 3.02 2.57
C LEU A 58 10.20 3.54 4.00
N HIS A 59 9.12 4.20 4.39
CA HIS A 59 8.88 4.56 5.78
C HIS A 59 8.08 3.48 6.51
N PHE A 60 7.09 2.88 5.82
CA PHE A 60 6.34 1.74 6.32
C PHE A 60 5.63 0.98 5.18
N ILE A 61 5.18 -0.22 5.51
CA ILE A 61 4.26 -1.03 4.73
C ILE A 61 3.28 -1.71 5.69
N SER A 62 2.01 -1.80 5.31
CA SER A 62 1.01 -2.57 6.05
C SER A 62 0.05 -3.23 5.07
N ALA A 63 -0.31 -4.48 5.32
CA ALA A 63 -1.50 -5.08 4.72
C ALA A 63 -2.72 -4.25 5.14
N CYS A 64 -3.55 -3.89 4.16
CA CYS A 64 -4.72 -3.05 4.37
C CYS A 64 -5.66 -3.19 3.16
N GLU A 65 -6.90 -3.57 3.42
CA GLU A 65 -7.93 -3.64 2.39
C GLU A 65 -8.27 -2.24 1.86
N LYS A 66 -8.81 -2.18 0.66
CA LYS A 66 -9.07 -0.91 -0.03
C LYS A 66 -10.07 -0.04 0.74
N GLU A 67 -11.09 -0.67 1.31
CA GLU A 67 -12.15 -0.03 2.07
C GLU A 67 -11.59 0.63 3.34
N ASP A 68 -10.72 -0.09 4.07
CA ASP A 68 -10.06 0.42 5.27
C ASP A 68 -9.12 1.59 4.94
N TYR A 69 -8.35 1.46 3.85
CA TYR A 69 -7.49 2.53 3.37
C TYR A 69 -8.30 3.78 3.01
N GLU A 70 -9.37 3.64 2.24
CA GLU A 70 -10.20 4.77 1.84
C GLU A 70 -10.93 5.40 3.02
N TYR A 71 -11.33 4.61 4.02
CA TYR A 71 -11.87 5.11 5.28
C TYR A 71 -10.86 6.00 6.00
N ILE A 72 -9.65 5.49 6.24
CA ILE A 72 -8.60 6.23 6.94
C ILE A 72 -8.21 7.48 6.13
N ARG A 73 -8.03 7.35 4.82
CA ARG A 73 -7.67 8.47 3.94
C ARG A 73 -8.73 9.58 4.01
N ARG A 74 -10.01 9.24 3.86
CA ARG A 74 -11.11 10.21 3.94
C ARG A 74 -11.20 10.84 5.33
N HIS A 75 -11.07 10.06 6.39
CA HIS A 75 -11.09 10.55 7.78
C HIS A 75 -9.98 11.57 8.03
N LEU A 76 -8.74 11.26 7.64
CA LEU A 76 -7.59 12.14 7.82
C LEU A 76 -7.66 13.41 6.95
N GLN A 77 -8.33 13.34 5.80
CA GLN A 77 -8.52 14.49 4.90
C GLN A 77 -9.77 15.32 5.22
N GLY A 78 -10.53 14.97 6.26
CA GLY A 78 -11.80 15.62 6.59
C GLY A 78 -12.87 15.46 5.49
N LEU A 79 -12.75 14.43 4.66
CA LEU A 79 -13.69 14.13 3.58
C LEU A 79 -14.92 13.38 4.14
N PRO A 80 -16.10 13.53 3.52
CA PRO A 80 -17.30 12.81 3.95
C PRO A 80 -17.09 11.30 3.94
N LEU A 81 -17.40 10.63 5.06
CA LEU A 81 -17.30 9.17 5.19
C LEU A 81 -18.55 8.43 4.68
N GLN A 82 -19.66 9.14 4.45
CA GLN A 82 -20.96 8.56 4.10
C GLN A 82 -21.01 7.91 2.70
N GLU A 83 -20.01 8.18 1.84
CA GLU A 83 -19.89 7.57 0.52
C GLU A 83 -19.11 6.24 0.53
N LEU A 84 -18.62 5.77 1.69
CA LEU A 84 -17.93 4.48 1.83
C LEU A 84 -18.87 3.30 2.09
N GLN A 85 -20.13 3.39 1.63
CA GLN A 85 -20.98 2.20 1.64
C GLN A 85 -20.35 1.15 0.72
N ALA A 86 -19.95 0.02 1.31
CA ALA A 86 -19.68 -1.23 0.63
C ALA A 86 -20.79 -2.22 1.00
N PRO A 87 -21.24 -3.12 0.09
CA PRO A 87 -20.89 -3.30 -1.32
C PRO A 87 -21.83 -2.63 -2.32
#